data_AF-A0A523V287-F1
#
_entry.id   AF-A0A523V287-F1
#
_cell.length_a   1.000
_cell.length_b   1.000
_cell.length_c   1.000
_cell.angle_alpha   90.00
_cell.angle_beta   90.00
_cell.angle_gamma   90.00
#
_symmetry.space_group_name_H-M   'P 1'
#
loop_
_entity.id
_entity.type
_entity.pdbx_description
1 polymer ?
#
loop_
_entity_poly.entity_id
_entity_poly.type
_entity_poly.pdbx_seq_one_letter_code
_entity_poly.pdbx_strand_id
1 'polypeptide(L)' 'MNFTGYARPDGSAGIRNHVLVIPGGFLAAKICDFVDGTKTILTADTGSGRTS' A
#
# COMPACT_ATOMS: atom_id res chain seq x y z
N MET A 1 14.08 -24.43 -13.19
CA MET A 1 14.79 -23.17 -12.93
C MET A 1 13.93 -22.37 -11.98
N ASN A 2 14.48 -21.95 -10.84
CA ASN A 2 13.72 -21.27 -9.78
C ASN A 2 14.21 -19.83 -9.65
N PHE A 3 13.30 -18.91 -9.30
CA PHE A 3 13.64 -17.51 -9.03
C PHE A 3 12.83 -16.97 -7.85
N THR A 4 13.36 -15.98 -7.16
CA THR A 4 12.66 -15.28 -6.08
C THR A 4 11.79 -14.18 -6.68
N GLY A 5 10.47 -14.25 -6.49
CA GLY A 5 9.51 -13.29 -7.03
C GLY A 5 8.36 -13.01 -6.07
N TYR A 6 7.49 -12.08 -6.46
CA TYR A 6 6.29 -11.74 -5.70
C TYR A 6 5.15 -12.68 -6.09
N ALA A 7 4.70 -13.51 -5.15
CA ALA A 7 3.56 -14.39 -5.33
C ALA A 7 2.27 -13.58 -5.51
N ARG A 8 1.40 -14.04 -6.42
CA ARG A 8 0.11 -13.42 -6.72
C ARG A 8 -1.06 -14.34 -6.34
N PRO A 9 -2.27 -13.78 -6.10
CA PRO A 9 -3.45 -14.59 -5.74
C PRO A 9 -3.84 -15.64 -6.78
N ASP A 10 -3.49 -15.43 -8.05
CA ASP A 10 -3.73 -16.36 -9.17
C ASP A 10 -2.70 -17.52 -9.24
N GLY A 11 -1.75 -17.58 -8.31
CA GLY A 11 -0.69 -18.59 -8.26
C GLY A 11 0.53 -18.28 -9.13
N SER A 12 0.50 -17.20 -9.92
CA SER A 12 1.66 -16.74 -10.68
C SER A 12 2.66 -15.98 -9.80
N ALA A 13 3.89 -15.81 -10.29
CA ALA A 13 4.91 -15.00 -9.64
C ALA A 13 5.43 -13.93 -10.60
N GLY A 14 5.56 -12.70 -10.10
CA GLY A 14 6.08 -11.56 -10.85
C GLY A 14 7.45 -11.11 -10.36
N ILE A 15 8.25 -10.52 -11.25
CA ILE A 15 9.54 -9.90 -10.91
C ILE A 15 9.41 -8.47 -10.35
N ARG A 16 8.23 -7.85 -10.44
CA ARG A 16 7.95 -6.48 -9.99
C ARG A 16 6.71 -6.45 -9.11
N ASN A 17 6.75 -5.60 -8.09
CA ASN A 17 5.60 -5.22 -7.27
C ASN A 17 5.24 -3.75 -7.53
N HIS A 18 3.97 -3.47 -7.78
CA HIS A 18 3.47 -2.10 -7.99
C HIS A 18 2.73 -1.66 -6.73
N VAL A 19 3.16 -0.55 -6.13
CA VAL A 19 2.60 -0.03 -4.88
C VAL A 19 1.99 1.35 -5.15
N LEU A 20 0.74 1.55 -4.72
CA LEU A 20 0.07 2.85 -4.72
C LEU A 20 0.11 3.43 -3.31
N VAL A 21 0.68 4.64 -3.17
CA VAL A 21 0.68 5.41 -1.92
C VAL A 21 -0.06 6.71 -2.17
N ILE A 22 -1.06 6.99 -1.35
CA ILE A 22 -1.87 8.20 -1.42
C ILE A 22 -2.05 8.81 -0.03
N PRO A 23 -2.23 10.14 0.08
CA PRO A 23 -2.57 10.77 1.35
C PRO A 23 -3.84 10.18 1.95
N GLY A 24 -3.89 10.10 3.28
CA GLY A 24 -5.11 9.71 4.00
C GLY A 24 -6.29 10.65 3.72
N GLY A 25 -7.50 10.15 3.88
CA GLY A 25 -8.73 10.90 3.63
C GLY A 25 -9.84 10.03 3.05
N PHE A 26 -10.91 10.66 2.57
CA PHE A 26 -12.11 9.96 2.09
C PHE A 26 -11.81 8.95 0.96
N LEU A 27 -11.03 9.37 -0.04
CA LEU A 27 -10.68 8.49 -1.17
C LEU A 27 -9.84 7.30 -0.71
N ALA A 28 -8.84 7.54 0.13
CA ALA A 28 -7.99 6.48 0.66
C ALA A 28 -8.77 5.48 1.52
N ALA A 29 -9.74 5.96 2.31
CA ALA A 29 -10.64 5.10 3.07
C ALA A 29 -11.49 4.22 2.14
N LYS A 30 -12.09 4.80 1.10
CA LYS A 30 -12.88 4.03 0.12
C LYS A 30 -12.07 2.98 -0.62
N ILE A 31 -10.82 3.28 -0.94
CA ILE A 31 -9.91 2.29 -1.55
C ILE A 31 -9.59 1.18 -0.54
N CYS A 32 -9.32 1.51 0.72
CA CYS A 32 -9.09 0.52 1.77
C CYS A 32 -10.28 -0.43 1.98
N ASP A 33 -11.50 0.09 1.88
CA ASP A 33 -12.72 -0.71 2.03
C ASP A 33 -12.98 -1.60 0.81
N PHE A 34 -12.58 -1.15 -0.39
CA PHE A 34 -12.93 -1.81 -1.65
C PHE A 34 -11.85 -2.77 -2.17
N VAL A 35 -10.57 -2.50 -1.89
CA VAL A 35 -9.44 -3.25 -2.46
C VAL A 35 -8.77 -4.09 -1.37
N ASP A 36 -8.93 -5.41 -1.48
CA ASP A 36 -8.31 -6.36 -0.56
C ASP A 36 -6.78 -6.20 -0.51
N GLY A 37 -6.25 -6.33 0.71
CA GLY A 37 -4.81 -6.24 0.96
C GLY A 37 -4.27 -4.81 1.10
N THR A 38 -5.06 -3.78 0.82
CA THR A 38 -4.67 -2.38 1.10
C THR A 38 -4.81 -2.06 2.59
N LYS A 39 -3.95 -1.16 3.10
CA LYS A 39 -3.91 -0.76 4.51
C LYS A 39 -3.53 0.70 4.65
N THR A 40 -4.12 1.38 5.63
CA THR A 40 -3.64 2.69 6.06
C THR A 40 -2.39 2.52 6.92
N ILE A 41 -1.32 3.23 6.57
CA ILE A 41 -0.10 3.28 7.36
C ILE A 41 -0.27 4.42 8.38
N LEU A 42 -0.37 4.07 9.66
CA LEU A 42 -0.39 5.04 10.75
C LEU A 42 1.07 5.38 11.11
N THR A 43 1.60 6.47 10.54
CA THR A 43 2.90 7.00 10.95
C THR A 43 2.74 7.80 12.25
N ALA A 44 3.59 7.57 13.25
CA ALA A 44 3.59 8.37 14.48
C ALA A 44 3.84 9.85 14.16
N ASP A 45 3.11 10.74 14.83
CA ASP A 45 3.06 12.20 14.62
C ASP A 45 4.35 12.94 15.09
N THR A 46 5.50 12.27 15.08
CA THR A 46 6.79 12.89 15.41
C THR A 46 7.32 13.63 14.20
N GLY A 47 6.95 14.91 14.09
CA GLY A 47 7.54 15.84 13.14
C GLY A 47 6.55 16.47 12.15
N SER A 48 5.32 16.76 12.57
CA SER A 48 4.45 17.65 11.79
C SER A 48 4.99 19.07 11.88
N GLY A 49 5.96 19.41 11.02
CA GLY A 49 6.44 20.77 10.78
C GLY A 49 5.34 21.65 10.19
N ARG A 50 4.28 21.88 10.97
CA ARG A 50 3.24 22.87 10.71
C ARG A 50 3.83 24.23 11.04
N THR A 51 4.10 25.04 10.02
CA THR A 51 4.21 26.49 10.21
C THR A 51 2.78 27.02 10.37
N SER A 52 2.47 27.52 11.57
CA SER A 52 1.31 28.35 11.86
C SER A 52 1.29 29.63 11.03
#